data_AF-A0A529P2L6-F1
#
_entry.id   AF-A0A529P2L6-F1
#
_cell.length_a   1.000
_cell.length_b   1.000
_cell.length_c   1.000
_cell.angle_alpha   90.00
_cell.angle_beta   90.00
_cell.angle_gamma   90.00
#
_symmetry.space_group_name_H-M   'P 1'
#
loop_
_entity.id
_entity.type
_entity.pdbx_description
1 polymer ?
#
loop_
_entity_poly.entity_id
_entity_poly.type
_entity_poly.pdbx_seq_one_letter_code
_entity_poly.pdbx_strand_id
1 'polypeptide(L)'
;GAPPHGLAAPQSKEAALIAMEYAYFHWALHPWAIYAIVGLAIAYFTYRKGLPILISSAFTPLLGSAVNGPIGKTIDILALIATLFGTATSLGLGAQQINSGLNFLWGTGEGTGIALAIIAVLSVLFILSAVSGVGKGVQFLSNMNMVVAAALLLFLAVVGPTVFILNTFTEALGEYLTNLVTMSFRTAAFSDGKWLSSWTIFYWAWWVSWAPFVGVFIARISRGRTIREFVIGVLLIPSGVTFLWFTIMGGTALHSELMGVGGLVEAVNTKGAAISLFALLEQYPGTALTSFVAIFLVAIFFISGADAASIVMGMLSSRGTLEPARIVVVLWGVLAGASACVLLVMG
;
A
#
# COMPACT_ATOMS: atom_id res chain seq x y z
N GLY A 1 -17.09 -13.40 -4.12
CA GLY A 1 -16.96 -13.78 -2.70
C GLY A 1 -18.20 -13.38 -1.91
N ALA A 2 -18.30 -13.77 -0.64
CA ALA A 2 -19.41 -13.38 0.23
C ALA A 2 -19.31 -11.88 0.62
N PRO A 3 -20.37 -11.08 0.43
CA PRO A 3 -20.39 -9.67 0.84
C PRO A 3 -20.25 -9.52 2.37
N PRO A 4 -19.68 -8.40 2.83
CA PRO A 4 -19.59 -8.11 4.26
C PRO A 4 -20.96 -8.22 4.94
N HIS A 5 -21.01 -8.87 6.10
CA HIS A 5 -22.16 -8.89 7.01
C HIS A 5 -23.51 -9.29 6.40
N GLY A 6 -23.51 -10.04 5.29
CA GLY A 6 -24.74 -10.41 4.58
C GLY A 6 -25.49 -9.23 3.98
N LEU A 7 -24.80 -8.11 3.71
CA LEU A 7 -25.42 -6.88 3.19
C LEU A 7 -26.02 -7.05 1.79
N ALA A 8 -25.59 -8.06 1.03
CA ALA A 8 -26.13 -8.42 -0.26
C ALA A 8 -25.97 -9.92 -0.52
N ALA A 9 -26.72 -10.43 -1.50
CA ALA A 9 -26.52 -11.78 -2.01
C ALA A 9 -25.14 -11.87 -2.70
N PRO A 10 -24.36 -12.95 -2.48
CA PRO A 10 -23.12 -13.16 -3.21
C PRO A 10 -23.34 -13.14 -4.73
N GLN A 11 -22.37 -12.61 -5.47
CA GLN A 11 -22.41 -12.52 -6.94
C GLN A 11 -23.60 -11.70 -7.50
N SER A 12 -24.20 -10.82 -6.69
CA SER A 12 -25.24 -9.89 -7.15
C SER A 12 -24.66 -8.54 -7.57
N LYS A 13 -25.48 -7.71 -8.23
CA LYS A 13 -25.09 -6.33 -8.61
C LYS A 13 -24.90 -5.45 -7.38
N GLU A 14 -25.74 -5.63 -6.36
CA GLU A 14 -25.65 -4.90 -5.09
C GLU A 14 -24.35 -5.24 -4.36
N ALA A 15 -23.93 -6.50 -4.39
CA ALA A 15 -22.64 -6.92 -3.85
C ALA A 15 -21.45 -6.26 -4.57
N ALA A 16 -21.57 -5.99 -5.87
CA ALA A 16 -20.53 -5.32 -6.65
C ALA A 16 -20.35 -3.86 -6.24
N LEU A 17 -21.45 -3.14 -6.00
CA LEU A 17 -21.40 -1.77 -5.51
C LEU A 17 -20.81 -1.69 -4.10
N ILE A 18 -21.24 -2.58 -3.20
CA ILE A 18 -20.68 -2.70 -1.85
C ILE A 18 -19.18 -3.01 -1.89
N ALA A 19 -18.72 -3.85 -2.84
CA ALA A 19 -17.30 -4.14 -2.99
C ALA A 19 -16.49 -2.88 -3.33
N MET A 20 -17.02 -2.00 -4.18
CA MET A 20 -16.40 -0.71 -4.52
C MET A 20 -16.39 0.25 -3.32
N GLU A 21 -17.49 0.34 -2.57
CA GLU A 21 -17.57 1.16 -1.36
C GLU A 21 -16.51 0.76 -0.33
N TYR A 22 -16.34 -0.54 -0.08
CA TYR A 22 -15.35 -1.01 0.87
C TYR A 22 -13.92 -0.86 0.35
N ALA A 23 -13.69 -1.02 -0.96
CA ALA A 23 -12.39 -0.70 -1.56
C ALA A 23 -12.03 0.78 -1.34
N TYR A 24 -12.98 1.68 -1.56
CA TYR A 24 -12.81 3.11 -1.27
C TYR A 24 -12.57 3.37 0.21
N PHE A 25 -13.38 2.76 1.07
CA PHE A 25 -13.25 2.89 2.51
C PHE A 25 -11.86 2.50 3.00
N HIS A 26 -11.34 1.36 2.56
CA HIS A 26 -10.05 0.85 3.00
C HIS A 26 -8.84 1.59 2.43
N TRP A 27 -8.98 2.32 1.32
CA TRP A 27 -7.85 2.89 0.56
C TRP A 27 -7.90 4.40 0.31
N ALA A 28 -9.00 5.07 0.65
CA ALA A 28 -9.15 6.52 0.50
C ALA A 28 -8.97 7.25 1.84
N LEU A 29 -9.97 7.98 2.34
CA LEU A 29 -9.75 8.98 3.39
C LEU A 29 -9.15 8.42 4.69
N HIS A 30 -9.56 7.23 5.13
CA HIS A 30 -9.14 6.63 6.41
C HIS A 30 -7.62 6.39 6.52
N PRO A 31 -6.95 5.65 5.60
CA PRO A 31 -5.49 5.51 5.65
C PRO A 31 -4.77 6.86 5.60
N TRP A 32 -5.20 7.75 4.70
CA TRP A 32 -4.55 9.04 4.52
C TRP A 32 -4.74 9.96 5.73
N ALA A 33 -5.83 9.81 6.49
CA ALA A 33 -6.02 10.51 7.76
C ALA A 33 -5.04 10.06 8.83
N ILE A 34 -4.78 8.75 8.94
CA ILE A 34 -3.75 8.20 9.84
C ILE A 34 -2.39 8.83 9.52
N TYR A 35 -2.04 8.86 8.23
CA TYR A 35 -0.79 9.46 7.76
C TYR A 35 -0.73 10.97 7.96
N ALA A 36 -1.85 11.68 7.76
CA ALA A 36 -1.92 13.11 7.99
C ALA A 36 -1.68 13.45 9.47
N ILE A 37 -2.25 12.69 10.41
CA ILE A 37 -2.05 12.90 11.85
C ILE A 37 -0.58 12.74 12.21
N VAL A 38 0.02 11.60 11.85
CA VAL A 38 1.41 11.30 12.20
C VAL A 38 2.37 12.25 11.49
N GLY A 39 2.17 12.48 10.19
CA GLY A 39 3.01 13.39 9.40
C GLY A 39 2.91 14.84 9.85
N LEU A 40 1.71 15.33 10.21
CA LEU A 40 1.55 16.69 10.72
C LEU A 40 2.24 16.86 12.08
N ALA A 41 2.10 15.88 12.97
CA ALA A 41 2.75 15.92 14.27
C ALA A 41 4.27 16.01 14.10
N ILE A 42 4.87 15.13 13.30
CA ILE A 42 6.31 15.14 13.01
C ILE A 42 6.71 16.47 12.36
N ALA A 43 6.02 16.90 11.31
CA ALA A 43 6.32 18.14 10.59
C ALA A 43 6.30 19.36 11.53
N TYR A 44 5.32 19.44 12.42
CA TYR A 44 5.20 20.54 13.37
C TYR A 44 6.35 20.52 14.38
N PHE A 45 6.60 19.40 15.05
CA PHE A 45 7.64 19.34 16.08
C PHE A 45 9.05 19.47 15.51
N THR A 46 9.28 18.94 14.31
CA THR A 46 10.58 19.10 13.65
C THR A 46 10.76 20.51 13.07
N TYR A 47 9.86 21.00 12.22
CA TYR A 47 10.11 22.25 11.49
C TYR A 47 9.66 23.51 12.22
N ARG A 48 8.65 23.43 13.08
CA ARG A 48 8.18 24.60 13.87
C ARG A 48 8.83 24.67 15.24
N LYS A 49 9.13 23.53 15.87
CA LYS A 49 9.72 23.47 17.22
C LYS A 49 11.20 23.09 17.25
N GLY A 50 11.81 22.74 16.11
CA GLY A 50 13.23 22.45 16.02
C GLY A 50 13.65 21.15 16.72
N LEU A 51 12.73 20.21 16.92
CA LEU A 51 13.02 18.91 17.54
C LEU A 51 13.52 17.90 16.50
N PRO A 52 14.23 16.83 16.94
CA PRO A 52 14.64 15.75 16.04
C PRO A 52 13.45 15.11 15.29
N ILE A 53 13.72 14.51 14.13
CA ILE A 53 12.69 13.80 13.34
C ILE A 53 12.43 12.40 13.91
N LEU A 54 11.91 12.37 15.14
CA LEU A 54 11.56 11.15 15.88
C LEU A 54 10.06 11.14 16.20
N ILE A 55 9.48 9.95 16.30
CA ILE A 55 8.06 9.82 16.69
C ILE A 55 7.87 10.29 18.12
N SER A 56 8.82 9.97 19.01
CA SER A 56 8.84 10.44 20.40
C SER A 56 8.81 11.96 20.54
N SER A 57 9.35 12.72 19.58
CA SER A 57 9.33 14.19 19.58
C SER A 57 7.91 14.75 19.44
N ALA A 58 6.99 14.00 18.83
CA ALA A 58 5.58 14.39 18.78
C ALA A 58 4.89 14.38 20.15
N PHE A 59 5.45 13.65 21.12
CA PHE A 59 4.89 13.50 22.47
C PHE A 59 5.42 14.51 23.48
N THR A 60 6.31 15.43 23.07
CA THR A 60 6.86 16.47 23.96
C THR A 60 5.81 17.28 24.73
N PRO A 61 4.63 17.65 24.17
CA PRO A 61 3.60 18.35 24.94
C PRO A 61 3.00 17.54 26.09
N LEU A 62 2.99 16.21 25.98
CA LEU A 62 2.39 15.30 26.96
C LEU A 62 3.42 14.80 27.97
N LEU A 63 4.63 14.50 27.51
CA LEU A 63 5.67 13.85 28.29
C LEU A 63 6.81 14.79 28.71
N GLY A 64 6.83 16.03 28.23
CA GLY A 64 7.87 17.00 28.54
C GLY A 64 9.27 16.47 28.21
N SER A 65 10.19 16.58 29.17
CA SER A 65 11.57 16.09 29.02
C SER A 65 11.69 14.56 29.03
N ALA A 66 10.66 13.82 29.46
CA ALA A 66 10.68 12.35 29.52
C ALA A 66 10.77 11.70 28.13
N VAL A 67 10.49 12.44 27.05
CA VAL A 67 10.74 12.01 25.66
C VAL A 67 12.21 11.68 25.39
N ASN A 68 13.15 12.24 26.16
CA ASN A 68 14.57 11.94 26.02
C ASN A 68 14.99 10.68 26.80
N GLY A 69 14.08 10.16 27.64
CA GLY A 69 14.31 9.03 28.53
C GLY A 69 13.79 7.69 27.97
N PRO A 70 13.60 6.68 28.84
CA PRO A 70 13.15 5.35 28.44
C PRO A 70 11.82 5.35 27.68
N ILE A 71 10.85 6.20 28.09
CA ILE A 71 9.52 6.23 27.46
C ILE A 71 9.61 6.67 25.99
N GLY A 72 10.37 7.72 25.70
CA GLY A 72 10.57 8.15 24.31
C GLY A 72 11.28 7.10 23.45
N LYS A 73 12.31 6.43 24.01
CA LYS A 73 12.97 5.31 23.33
C LYS A 73 12.00 4.17 23.03
N THR A 74 11.10 3.83 23.95
CA THR A 74 10.06 2.82 23.71
C THR A 74 9.15 3.21 22.56
N ILE A 75 8.72 4.48 22.47
CA ILE A 75 7.90 4.98 21.36
C ILE A 75 8.63 4.81 20.02
N ASP A 76 9.90 5.21 19.96
CA ASP A 76 10.70 5.12 18.73
C ASP A 76 11.00 3.65 18.35
N ILE A 77 11.21 2.76 19.33
CA ILE A 77 11.36 1.31 19.10
C ILE A 77 10.07 0.70 18.53
N LEU A 78 8.91 1.03 19.11
CA LEU A 78 7.62 0.56 18.59
C LEU A 78 7.38 1.07 17.17
N ALA A 79 7.74 2.32 16.88
CA ALA A 79 7.65 2.88 15.53
C ALA A 79 8.55 2.14 14.52
N LEU A 80 9.77 1.77 14.93
CA LEU A 80 10.69 0.96 14.12
C LEU A 80 10.12 -0.44 13.83
N ILE A 81 9.63 -1.12 14.87
CA ILE A 81 9.04 -2.47 14.74
C ILE A 81 7.81 -2.42 13.84
N ALA A 82 6.92 -1.45 14.06
CA ALA A 82 5.74 -1.23 13.24
C ALA A 82 6.11 -1.01 11.76
N THR A 83 7.08 -0.14 11.50
CA THR A 83 7.56 0.13 10.14
C THR A 83 8.15 -1.11 9.48
N LEU A 84 8.95 -1.88 10.22
CA LEU A 84 9.59 -3.09 9.72
C LEU A 84 8.55 -4.11 9.25
N PHE A 85 7.59 -4.46 10.12
CA PHE A 85 6.58 -5.47 9.79
C PHE A 85 5.61 -4.99 8.72
N GLY A 86 5.21 -3.72 8.76
CA GLY A 86 4.38 -3.15 7.71
C GLY A 86 5.07 -3.19 6.35
N THR A 87 6.37 -2.88 6.30
CA THR A 87 7.17 -2.98 5.07
C THR A 87 7.24 -4.44 4.61
N ALA A 88 7.55 -5.36 5.51
CA ALA A 88 7.67 -6.79 5.23
C ALA A 88 6.40 -7.40 4.61
N THR A 89 5.21 -7.03 5.12
CA THR A 89 3.93 -7.46 4.53
C THR A 89 3.81 -7.03 3.07
N SER A 90 4.18 -5.79 2.76
CA SER A 90 4.09 -5.24 1.40
C SER A 90 5.07 -5.93 0.43
N LEU A 91 6.28 -6.23 0.92
CA LEU A 91 7.29 -6.98 0.16
C LEU A 91 6.80 -8.41 -0.12
N GLY A 92 6.22 -9.09 0.87
CA GLY A 92 5.66 -10.43 0.70
C GLY A 92 4.56 -10.48 -0.37
N LEU A 93 3.59 -9.55 -0.30
CA LEU A 93 2.51 -9.44 -1.30
C LEU A 93 3.06 -9.12 -2.70
N GLY A 94 4.02 -8.20 -2.80
CA GLY A 94 4.67 -7.88 -4.07
C GLY A 94 5.40 -9.08 -4.68
N ALA A 95 6.10 -9.86 -3.86
CA ALA A 95 6.78 -11.07 -4.32
C ALA A 95 5.82 -12.17 -4.79
N GLN A 96 4.70 -12.36 -4.08
CA GLN A 96 3.63 -13.27 -4.53
C GLN A 96 3.03 -12.85 -5.87
N GLN A 97 2.82 -11.54 -6.06
CA GLN A 97 2.27 -11.01 -7.31
C GLN A 97 3.26 -11.13 -8.47
N ILE A 98 4.55 -10.89 -8.24
CA ILE A 98 5.59 -11.14 -9.26
C ILE A 98 5.64 -12.63 -9.60
N ASN A 99 5.67 -13.52 -8.60
CA ASN A 99 5.70 -14.97 -8.81
C ASN A 99 4.53 -15.45 -9.69
N SER A 100 3.31 -15.03 -9.36
CA SER A 100 2.11 -15.36 -10.14
C SER A 100 2.17 -14.81 -11.56
N GLY A 101 2.69 -13.59 -11.75
CA GLY A 101 2.87 -12.99 -13.07
C GLY A 101 3.92 -13.71 -13.93
N LEU A 102 5.06 -14.10 -13.33
CA LEU A 102 6.09 -14.89 -14.01
C LEU A 102 5.54 -16.23 -14.48
N ASN A 103 4.77 -16.90 -13.60
CA ASN A 103 4.13 -18.16 -13.94
C ASN A 103 3.07 -17.99 -15.03
N PHE A 104 2.28 -16.92 -14.97
CA PHE A 104 1.27 -16.61 -15.99
C PHE A 104 1.89 -16.42 -17.38
N LEU A 105 3.01 -15.68 -17.49
CA LEU A 105 3.65 -15.40 -18.78
C LEU A 105 4.50 -16.55 -19.32
N TRP A 106 5.22 -17.23 -18.43
CA TRP A 106 6.32 -18.11 -18.82
C TRP A 106 6.23 -19.51 -18.22
N GLY A 107 5.17 -19.83 -17.47
CA GLY A 107 4.98 -21.15 -16.89
C GLY A 107 6.12 -21.57 -15.94
N THR A 108 6.71 -20.61 -15.22
CA THR A 108 7.85 -20.84 -14.32
C THR A 108 7.52 -21.75 -13.12
N GLY A 109 6.24 -22.07 -12.92
CA GLY A 109 5.71 -22.70 -11.72
C GLY A 109 5.35 -21.67 -10.66
N GLU A 110 4.52 -22.10 -9.72
CA GLU A 110 4.17 -21.34 -8.51
C GLU A 110 4.62 -22.11 -7.28
N GLY A 111 5.28 -21.42 -6.35
CA GLY A 111 5.63 -21.97 -5.06
C GLY A 111 6.34 -20.98 -4.16
N THR A 112 6.29 -21.24 -2.85
CA THR A 112 6.94 -20.42 -1.81
C THR A 112 8.43 -20.24 -2.09
N GLY A 113 9.12 -21.26 -2.62
CA GLY A 113 10.53 -21.17 -2.97
C GLY A 113 10.86 -20.11 -4.02
N ILE A 114 10.01 -19.94 -5.04
CA ILE A 114 10.20 -18.91 -6.08
C ILE A 114 9.94 -17.52 -5.50
N ALA A 115 8.86 -17.35 -4.73
CA ALA A 115 8.57 -16.09 -4.05
C ALA A 115 9.68 -15.68 -3.07
N LEU A 116 10.28 -16.62 -2.32
CA LEU A 116 11.45 -16.37 -1.48
C LEU A 116 12.68 -15.95 -2.30
N ALA A 117 12.93 -16.60 -3.45
CA ALA A 117 14.00 -16.20 -4.35
C ALA A 117 13.79 -14.79 -4.91
N ILE A 118 12.55 -14.43 -5.27
CA ILE A 118 12.18 -13.07 -5.70
C ILE A 118 12.48 -12.06 -4.59
N ILE A 119 12.04 -12.33 -3.35
CA ILE A 119 12.33 -11.44 -2.21
C ILE A 119 13.84 -11.28 -2.04
N ALA A 120 14.61 -12.37 -2.08
CA ALA A 120 16.06 -12.32 -1.92
C ALA A 120 16.73 -11.49 -3.03
N VAL A 121 16.39 -11.74 -4.30
CA VAL A 121 16.96 -11.03 -5.45
C VAL A 121 16.61 -9.53 -5.40
N LEU A 122 15.33 -9.19 -5.22
CA LEU A 122 14.90 -7.80 -5.13
C LEU A 122 15.49 -7.12 -3.90
N SER A 123 15.69 -7.86 -2.80
CA SER A 123 16.35 -7.36 -1.60
C SER A 123 17.79 -6.94 -1.87
N VAL A 124 18.56 -7.80 -2.54
CA VAL A 124 19.93 -7.48 -2.96
C VAL A 124 19.93 -6.25 -3.88
N LEU A 125 19.02 -6.20 -4.87
CA LEU A 125 18.95 -5.08 -5.81
C LEU A 125 18.67 -3.74 -5.12
N PHE A 126 17.69 -3.67 -4.21
CA PHE A 126 17.41 -2.41 -3.53
C PHE A 126 18.52 -2.04 -2.53
N ILE A 127 19.15 -3.01 -1.85
CA ILE A 127 20.27 -2.74 -0.94
C ILE A 127 21.45 -2.14 -1.71
N LEU A 128 21.79 -2.73 -2.87
CA LEU A 128 22.82 -2.19 -3.75
C LEU A 128 22.45 -0.77 -4.22
N SER A 129 21.17 -0.53 -4.53
CA SER A 129 20.66 0.79 -4.89
C SER A 129 20.82 1.81 -3.74
N ALA A 130 20.45 1.44 -2.52
CA ALA A 130 20.55 2.28 -1.33
C ALA A 130 22.01 2.67 -1.01
N VAL A 131 22.95 1.74 -1.17
CA VAL A 131 24.37 1.94 -0.82
C VAL A 131 25.17 2.62 -1.92
N SER A 132 24.83 2.38 -3.18
CA SER A 132 25.54 2.95 -4.33
C SER A 132 25.34 4.46 -4.49
N GLY A 133 24.37 5.05 -3.75
CA GLY A 133 24.07 6.48 -3.86
C GLY A 133 23.47 6.84 -5.22
N VAL A 134 22.88 5.88 -5.92
CA VAL A 134 22.18 6.03 -7.21
C VAL A 134 20.81 6.71 -7.00
N GLY A 135 20.76 7.72 -6.12
CA GLY A 135 19.53 8.45 -5.81
C GLY A 135 18.87 9.04 -7.06
N LYS A 136 19.65 9.45 -8.06
CA LYS A 136 19.13 9.88 -9.38
C LYS A 136 18.50 8.73 -10.19
N GLY A 137 19.06 7.53 -10.12
CA GLY A 137 18.53 6.36 -10.83
C GLY A 137 17.25 5.83 -10.19
N VAL A 138 17.19 5.75 -8.86
CA VAL A 138 15.95 5.40 -8.14
C VAL A 138 14.86 6.42 -8.40
N GLN A 139 15.19 7.71 -8.36
CA GLN A 139 14.24 8.77 -8.66
C GLN A 139 13.71 8.68 -10.10
N PHE A 140 14.60 8.42 -11.08
CA PHE A 140 14.18 8.21 -12.46
C PHE A 140 13.28 6.99 -12.62
N LEU A 141 13.67 5.84 -12.04
CA LEU A 141 12.87 4.61 -12.08
C LEU A 141 11.50 4.82 -11.42
N SER A 142 11.44 5.50 -10.28
CA SER A 142 10.19 5.82 -9.59
C SER A 142 9.28 6.75 -10.40
N ASN A 143 9.84 7.79 -11.02
CA ASN A 143 9.08 8.69 -11.89
C ASN A 143 8.55 7.96 -13.15
N MET A 144 9.39 7.15 -13.78
CA MET A 144 8.99 6.29 -14.90
C MET A 144 7.89 5.31 -14.47
N ASN A 145 8.01 4.72 -13.28
CA ASN A 145 7.03 3.81 -12.71
C ASN A 145 5.64 4.46 -12.62
N MET A 146 5.58 5.71 -12.15
CA MET A 146 4.33 6.47 -12.07
C MET A 146 3.70 6.71 -13.46
N VAL A 147 4.52 7.05 -14.46
CA VAL A 147 4.05 7.24 -15.84
C VAL A 147 3.53 5.94 -16.44
N VAL A 148 4.26 4.84 -16.25
CA VAL A 148 3.88 3.51 -16.77
C VAL A 148 2.63 2.99 -16.08
N ALA A 149 2.48 3.21 -14.77
CA ALA A 149 1.28 2.84 -14.03
C ALA A 149 0.06 3.65 -14.51
N ALA A 150 0.23 4.97 -14.73
CA ALA A 150 -0.82 5.81 -15.29
C ALA A 150 -1.18 5.39 -16.72
N ALA A 151 -0.20 4.98 -17.54
CA ALA A 151 -0.44 4.48 -18.88
C ALA A 151 -1.21 3.14 -18.87
N LEU A 152 -0.89 2.22 -17.96
CA LEU A 152 -1.63 0.97 -17.79
C LEU A 152 -3.07 1.21 -17.35
N LEU A 153 -3.29 2.13 -16.40
CA LEU A 153 -4.63 2.56 -16.01
C LEU A 153 -5.40 3.18 -17.19
N LEU A 154 -4.76 4.09 -17.93
CA LEU A 154 -5.39 4.74 -19.07
C LEU A 154 -5.74 3.73 -20.18
N PHE A 155 -4.86 2.76 -20.41
CA PHE A 155 -5.12 1.65 -21.33
C PHE A 155 -6.40 0.92 -20.95
N LEU A 156 -6.55 0.48 -19.69
CA LEU A 156 -7.78 -0.19 -19.24
C LEU A 156 -9.00 0.75 -19.23
N ALA A 157 -8.82 2.02 -18.93
CA ALA A 157 -9.92 2.99 -18.96
C ALA A 157 -10.50 3.20 -20.36
N VAL A 158 -9.66 3.12 -21.41
CA VAL A 158 -10.06 3.34 -22.81
C VAL A 158 -10.45 2.04 -23.51
N VAL A 159 -9.69 0.97 -23.31
CA VAL A 159 -9.92 -0.34 -23.97
C VAL A 159 -10.94 -1.17 -23.21
N GLY A 160 -11.06 -0.97 -21.90
CA GLY A 160 -12.08 -1.56 -21.06
C GLY A 160 -13.46 -0.90 -21.20
N PRO A 161 -14.39 -1.22 -20.31
CA PRO A 161 -15.78 -0.75 -20.40
C PRO A 161 -15.91 0.69 -19.87
N THR A 162 -15.44 1.68 -20.64
CA THR A 162 -15.30 3.09 -20.21
C THR A 162 -16.57 3.67 -19.58
N VAL A 163 -17.74 3.48 -20.21
CA VAL A 163 -19.02 4.00 -19.69
C VAL A 163 -19.36 3.36 -18.35
N PHE A 164 -19.13 2.05 -18.20
CA PHE A 164 -19.34 1.35 -16.95
C PHE A 164 -18.40 1.86 -15.85
N ILE A 165 -17.12 2.10 -16.17
CA ILE A 165 -16.14 2.65 -15.24
C ILE A 165 -16.61 4.03 -14.74
N LEU A 166 -17.04 4.92 -15.64
CA LEU A 166 -17.50 6.28 -15.27
C LEU A 166 -18.78 6.25 -14.44
N ASN A 167 -19.74 5.38 -14.78
CA ASN A 167 -20.95 5.19 -13.98
C ASN A 167 -20.62 4.63 -12.60
N THR A 168 -19.77 3.60 -12.54
CA THR A 168 -19.32 2.97 -11.29
C THR A 168 -18.62 3.99 -10.39
N PHE A 169 -17.76 4.86 -10.95
CA PHE A 169 -17.10 5.90 -10.17
C PHE A 169 -18.12 6.82 -9.51
N THR A 170 -19.09 7.31 -10.28
CA THR A 170 -20.09 8.27 -9.81
C THR A 170 -20.97 7.64 -8.72
N GLU A 171 -21.46 6.43 -8.96
CA GLU A 171 -22.35 5.71 -8.05
C GLU A 171 -21.63 5.27 -6.78
N ALA A 172 -20.48 4.60 -6.90
CA ALA A 172 -19.71 4.13 -5.75
C ALA A 172 -19.17 5.28 -4.89
N LEU A 173 -18.84 6.42 -5.49
CA LEU A 173 -18.41 7.60 -4.73
C LEU A 173 -19.58 8.17 -3.91
N GLY A 174 -20.78 8.25 -4.51
CA GLY A 174 -21.98 8.70 -3.80
C GLY A 174 -22.34 7.78 -2.63
N GLU A 175 -22.32 6.47 -2.85
CA GLU A 175 -22.58 5.49 -1.80
C GLU A 175 -21.50 5.49 -0.72
N TYR A 176 -20.21 5.57 -1.09
CA TYR A 176 -19.11 5.67 -0.13
C TYR A 176 -19.28 6.87 0.81
N LEU A 177 -19.62 8.05 0.27
CA LEU A 177 -19.83 9.26 1.06
C LEU A 177 -21.06 9.13 1.97
N THR A 178 -22.12 8.46 1.50
CA THR A 178 -23.35 8.23 2.26
C THR A 178 -23.12 7.24 3.41
N ASN A 179 -22.40 6.15 3.14
CA ASN A 179 -22.19 5.05 4.07
C ASN A 179 -20.93 5.21 4.95
N LEU A 180 -20.16 6.29 4.77
CA LEU A 180 -18.89 6.51 5.47
C LEU A 180 -18.98 6.36 6.99
N VAL A 181 -20.00 6.97 7.60
CA VAL A 181 -20.24 6.89 9.05
C VAL A 181 -20.60 5.47 9.44
N THR A 182 -21.57 4.86 8.75
CA THR A 182 -22.01 3.48 9.03
C THR A 182 -20.85 2.48 8.94
N MET A 183 -20.01 2.57 7.92
CA MET A 183 -18.83 1.72 7.75
C MET A 183 -17.79 1.97 8.86
N SER A 184 -17.59 3.23 9.26
CA SER A 184 -16.62 3.60 10.32
C SER A 184 -16.97 3.01 11.69
N PHE A 185 -18.26 2.82 11.98
CA PHE A 185 -18.73 2.25 13.25
C PHE A 185 -19.12 0.77 13.13
N ARG A 186 -18.87 0.14 11.99
CA ARG A 186 -19.24 -1.27 11.78
C ARG A 186 -18.31 -2.19 12.57
N THR A 187 -18.92 -3.01 13.42
CA THR A 187 -18.24 -4.02 14.23
C THR A 187 -18.86 -5.40 13.99
N ALA A 188 -18.31 -6.42 14.64
CA ALA A 188 -18.84 -7.78 14.62
C ALA A 188 -19.83 -8.08 15.76
N ALA A 189 -20.47 -7.06 16.36
CA ALA A 189 -21.34 -7.26 17.52
C ALA A 189 -22.53 -8.20 17.26
N PHE A 190 -23.00 -8.26 16.01
CA PHE A 190 -24.17 -9.06 15.60
C PHE A 190 -23.90 -9.93 14.36
N SER A 191 -22.63 -10.19 14.01
CA SER A 191 -22.24 -10.98 12.83
C SER A 191 -20.91 -11.68 13.04
N ASP A 192 -20.58 -12.69 12.25
CA ASP A 192 -19.23 -13.27 12.26
C ASP A 192 -18.15 -12.21 11.97
N GLY A 193 -17.11 -12.17 12.81
CA GLY A 193 -16.02 -11.20 12.74
C GLY A 193 -14.95 -11.52 11.70
N LYS A 194 -15.01 -12.70 11.05
CA LYS A 194 -13.99 -13.14 10.10
C LYS A 194 -13.77 -12.17 8.95
N TRP A 195 -14.84 -11.71 8.29
CA TRP A 195 -14.70 -10.77 7.19
C TRP A 195 -14.07 -9.44 7.65
N LEU A 196 -14.52 -8.93 8.81
CA LEU A 196 -13.97 -7.69 9.38
C LEU A 196 -12.49 -7.84 9.73
N SER A 197 -12.10 -8.99 10.27
CA SER A 197 -10.72 -9.34 10.59
C SER A 197 -9.83 -9.40 9.34
N SER A 198 -10.27 -10.14 8.31
CA SER A 198 -9.51 -10.34 7.07
C SER A 198 -9.38 -9.11 6.19
N TRP A 199 -10.27 -8.12 6.33
CA TRP A 199 -10.28 -6.91 5.51
C TRP A 199 -10.06 -5.64 6.31
N THR A 200 -11.08 -5.17 7.03
CA THR A 200 -11.05 -3.84 7.66
C THR A 200 -9.98 -3.73 8.75
N ILE A 201 -9.95 -4.70 9.66
CA ILE A 201 -8.98 -4.70 10.76
C ILE A 201 -7.58 -4.96 10.22
N PHE A 202 -7.43 -5.87 9.26
CA PHE A 202 -6.16 -6.11 8.57
C PHE A 202 -5.60 -4.82 7.94
N TYR A 203 -6.39 -4.12 7.14
CA TYR A 203 -5.96 -2.86 6.53
C TYR A 203 -5.67 -1.78 7.59
N TRP A 204 -6.47 -1.67 8.64
CA TRP A 204 -6.22 -0.67 9.69
C TRP A 204 -4.93 -0.94 10.43
N ALA A 205 -4.67 -2.20 10.79
CA ALA A 205 -3.41 -2.60 11.40
C ALA A 205 -2.23 -2.34 10.45
N TRP A 206 -2.39 -2.65 9.16
CA TRP A 206 -1.36 -2.39 8.15
C TRP A 206 -1.08 -0.89 8.01
N TRP A 207 -2.09 -0.04 7.85
CA TRP A 207 -1.90 1.41 7.72
C TRP A 207 -1.30 2.05 8.97
N VAL A 208 -1.72 1.63 10.17
CA VAL A 208 -1.09 2.08 11.41
C VAL A 208 0.38 1.66 11.47
N SER A 209 0.71 0.44 11.04
CA SER A 209 2.11 -0.03 11.03
C SER A 209 3.00 0.79 10.09
N TRP A 210 2.43 1.29 8.98
CA TRP A 210 3.10 2.17 8.01
C TRP A 210 3.18 3.63 8.42
N ALA A 211 2.39 4.05 9.41
CA ALA A 211 2.22 5.46 9.73
C ALA A 211 3.52 6.18 10.12
N PRO A 212 4.47 5.58 10.87
CA PRO A 212 5.75 6.23 11.15
C PRO A 212 6.56 6.50 9.87
N PHE A 213 6.65 5.50 8.99
CA PHE A 213 7.34 5.61 7.71
C PHE A 213 6.76 6.71 6.82
N VAL A 214 5.45 6.59 6.53
CA VAL A 214 4.75 7.52 5.63
C VAL A 214 4.69 8.92 6.24
N GLY A 215 4.46 9.03 7.55
CA GLY A 215 4.42 10.30 8.26
C GLY A 215 5.74 11.06 8.20
N VAL A 216 6.88 10.39 8.43
CA VAL A 216 8.20 11.01 8.27
C VAL A 216 8.43 11.46 6.83
N PHE A 217 8.08 10.63 5.84
CA PHE A 217 8.22 10.98 4.43
C PHE A 217 7.40 12.22 4.06
N ILE A 218 6.11 12.23 4.39
CA ILE A 218 5.19 13.33 4.11
C ILE A 218 5.64 14.60 4.84
N ALA A 219 6.09 14.50 6.09
CA ALA A 219 6.61 15.64 6.83
C ALA A 219 7.76 16.32 6.06
N ARG A 220 8.73 15.52 5.57
CA ARG A 220 9.91 16.03 4.86
C ARG A 220 9.58 16.81 3.61
N ILE A 221 8.67 16.29 2.78
CA ILE A 221 8.28 16.93 1.53
C ILE A 221 7.31 18.11 1.72
N SER A 222 6.82 18.32 2.95
CA SER A 222 5.82 19.35 3.27
C SER A 222 6.38 20.55 4.04
N ARG A 223 7.70 20.71 4.12
CA ARG A 223 8.33 21.85 4.79
C ARG A 223 7.87 23.18 4.17
N GLY A 224 7.41 24.10 5.02
CA GLY A 224 6.97 25.43 4.60
C GLY A 224 5.50 25.53 4.16
N ARG A 225 4.76 24.41 4.16
CA ARG A 225 3.30 24.42 3.92
C ARG A 225 2.54 24.87 5.16
N THR A 226 1.39 25.50 4.96
CA THR A 226 0.43 25.70 6.05
C THR A 226 -0.19 24.37 6.48
N ILE A 227 -0.68 24.29 7.72
CA ILE A 227 -1.36 23.09 8.22
C ILE A 227 -2.56 22.73 7.34
N ARG A 228 -3.30 23.74 6.85
CA ARG A 228 -4.44 23.54 5.97
C ARG A 228 -4.03 22.88 4.65
N GLU A 229 -3.02 23.43 3.97
CA GLU A 229 -2.50 22.85 2.73
C GLU A 229 -1.97 21.43 2.94
N PHE A 230 -1.28 21.18 4.06
CA PHE A 230 -0.80 19.86 4.43
C PHE A 230 -1.95 18.86 4.52
N VAL A 231 -2.96 19.15 5.34
CA VAL A 231 -4.07 18.21 5.61
C VAL A 231 -4.87 17.95 4.35
N ILE A 232 -5.22 19.00 3.59
CA ILE A 232 -5.97 18.86 2.34
C ILE A 232 -5.16 18.07 1.31
N GLY A 233 -3.87 18.40 1.15
CA GLY A 233 -3.00 17.74 0.17
C GLY A 233 -2.81 16.26 0.46
N VAL A 234 -2.56 15.91 1.72
CA VAL A 234 -2.34 14.52 2.15
C VAL A 234 -3.62 13.68 2.07
N LEU A 235 -4.78 14.27 2.37
CA LEU A 235 -6.05 13.55 2.31
C LEU A 235 -6.56 13.40 0.88
N LEU A 236 -6.69 14.50 0.13
CA LEU A 236 -7.48 14.51 -1.10
C LEU A 236 -6.71 14.01 -2.32
N ILE A 237 -5.42 14.36 -2.46
CA ILE A 237 -4.65 13.97 -3.65
C ILE A 237 -4.51 12.45 -3.74
N PRO A 238 -4.03 11.76 -2.69
CA PRO A 238 -3.86 10.32 -2.77
C PRO A 238 -5.20 9.57 -2.78
N SER A 239 -6.21 10.04 -2.04
CA SER A 239 -7.56 9.47 -2.11
C SER A 239 -8.15 9.57 -3.52
N GLY A 240 -7.95 10.68 -4.22
CA GLY A 240 -8.37 10.83 -5.61
C GLY A 240 -7.72 9.79 -6.53
N VAL A 241 -6.43 9.55 -6.35
CA VAL A 241 -5.71 8.51 -7.10
C VAL A 241 -6.26 7.11 -6.76
N THR A 242 -6.54 6.81 -5.50
CA THR A 242 -7.08 5.49 -5.12
C THR A 242 -8.51 5.29 -5.61
N PHE A 243 -9.37 6.32 -5.56
CA PHE A 243 -10.70 6.24 -6.17
C PHE A 243 -10.61 5.88 -7.65
N LEU A 244 -9.79 6.58 -8.42
CA LEU A 244 -9.60 6.30 -9.85
C LEU A 244 -9.02 4.91 -10.10
N TRP A 245 -7.98 4.53 -9.36
CA TRP A 245 -7.33 3.23 -9.49
C TRP A 245 -8.33 2.09 -9.27
N PHE A 246 -9.06 2.11 -8.16
CA PHE A 246 -10.03 1.05 -7.85
C PHE A 246 -11.20 1.04 -8.82
N THR A 247 -11.70 2.19 -9.27
CA THR A 247 -12.76 2.20 -10.30
C THR A 247 -12.30 1.58 -11.59
N ILE A 248 -11.12 1.96 -12.09
CA ILE A 248 -10.64 1.46 -13.37
C ILE A 248 -10.33 -0.04 -13.23
N MET A 249 -9.50 -0.43 -12.27
CA MET A 249 -9.09 -1.83 -12.12
C MET A 249 -10.25 -2.72 -11.63
N GLY A 250 -10.86 -2.35 -10.51
CA GLY A 250 -11.94 -3.10 -9.87
C GLY A 250 -13.24 -3.04 -10.66
N GLY A 251 -13.61 -1.89 -11.21
CA GLY A 251 -14.79 -1.76 -12.07
C GLY A 251 -14.66 -2.57 -13.36
N THR A 252 -13.48 -2.59 -13.99
CA THR A 252 -13.22 -3.46 -15.16
C THR A 252 -13.33 -4.94 -14.79
N ALA A 253 -12.77 -5.35 -13.64
CA ALA A 253 -12.90 -6.73 -13.15
C ALA A 253 -14.35 -7.10 -12.83
N LEU A 254 -15.11 -6.22 -12.18
CA LEU A 254 -16.54 -6.43 -11.89
C LEU A 254 -17.38 -6.52 -13.17
N HIS A 255 -17.12 -5.66 -14.14
CA HIS A 255 -17.78 -5.73 -15.45
C HIS A 255 -17.49 -7.07 -16.14
N SER A 256 -16.23 -7.49 -16.15
CA SER A 256 -15.83 -8.79 -16.69
C SER A 256 -16.59 -9.93 -16.02
N GLU A 257 -16.65 -9.94 -14.70
CA GLU A 257 -17.28 -11.03 -13.94
C GLU A 257 -18.81 -11.06 -14.07
N LEU A 258 -19.46 -9.90 -14.13
CA LEU A 258 -20.93 -9.81 -14.12
C LEU A 258 -21.55 -9.81 -15.52
N MET A 259 -20.84 -9.26 -16.50
CA MET A 259 -21.39 -8.97 -17.83
C MET A 259 -20.47 -9.40 -18.98
N GLY A 260 -19.25 -9.84 -18.67
CA GLY A 260 -18.24 -10.21 -19.65
C GLY A 260 -17.94 -11.71 -19.66
N VAL A 261 -16.67 -12.03 -19.91
CA VAL A 261 -16.17 -13.40 -20.04
C VAL A 261 -16.23 -14.16 -18.70
N GLY A 262 -16.14 -13.44 -17.58
CA GLY A 262 -16.08 -14.04 -16.25
C GLY A 262 -14.78 -14.80 -15.96
N GLY A 263 -14.84 -15.67 -14.97
CA GLY A 263 -13.74 -16.57 -14.59
C GLY A 263 -12.69 -15.95 -13.66
N LEU A 264 -12.81 -14.67 -13.29
CA LEU A 264 -11.87 -14.02 -12.39
C LEU A 264 -12.02 -14.55 -10.96
N VAL A 265 -13.27 -14.76 -10.52
CA VAL A 265 -13.54 -15.34 -9.19
C VAL A 265 -13.00 -16.77 -9.12
N GLU A 266 -13.17 -17.56 -10.18
CA GLU A 266 -12.63 -18.92 -10.25
C GLU A 266 -11.09 -18.90 -10.22
N ALA A 267 -10.45 -18.05 -11.02
CA ALA A 267 -9.00 -17.89 -11.03
C ALA A 267 -8.46 -17.54 -9.64
N VAL A 268 -9.10 -16.60 -8.93
CA VAL A 268 -8.71 -16.22 -7.57
C VAL A 268 -8.93 -17.34 -6.56
N ASN A 269 -10.04 -18.07 -6.65
CA ASN A 269 -10.33 -19.17 -5.72
C ASN A 269 -9.39 -20.36 -5.92
N THR A 270 -8.92 -20.58 -7.14
CA THR A 270 -8.07 -21.73 -7.49
C THR A 270 -6.58 -21.45 -7.37
N LYS A 271 -6.14 -20.23 -7.74
CA LYS A 271 -4.72 -19.84 -7.81
C LYS A 271 -4.34 -18.71 -6.83
N GLY A 272 -5.29 -18.21 -6.05
CA GLY A 272 -5.08 -17.14 -5.07
C GLY A 272 -5.25 -15.72 -5.62
N ALA A 273 -5.22 -14.73 -4.74
CA ALA A 273 -5.50 -13.33 -5.13
C ALA A 273 -4.46 -12.74 -6.10
N ALA A 274 -3.21 -13.22 -6.07
CA ALA A 274 -2.10 -12.70 -6.87
C ALA A 274 -2.33 -12.82 -8.38
N ILE A 275 -3.09 -13.83 -8.84
CA ILE A 275 -3.36 -14.05 -10.26
C ILE A 275 -4.39 -13.07 -10.85
N SER A 276 -5.21 -12.43 -10.00
CA SER A 276 -6.37 -11.63 -10.40
C SER A 276 -6.06 -10.58 -11.46
N LEU A 277 -4.95 -9.86 -11.28
CA LEU A 277 -4.48 -8.83 -12.21
C LEU A 277 -4.18 -9.42 -13.60
N PHE A 278 -3.46 -10.54 -13.64
CA PHE A 278 -3.02 -11.14 -14.91
C PHE A 278 -4.18 -11.82 -15.63
N ALA A 279 -5.07 -12.49 -14.88
CA ALA A 279 -6.31 -13.04 -15.42
C ALA A 279 -7.22 -11.95 -16.00
N LEU A 280 -7.26 -10.75 -15.40
CA LEU A 280 -7.96 -9.61 -15.97
C LEU A 280 -7.30 -9.14 -17.28
N LEU A 281 -5.98 -8.95 -17.27
CA LEU A 281 -5.22 -8.49 -18.45
C LEU A 281 -5.25 -9.50 -19.61
N GLU A 282 -5.50 -10.78 -19.34
CA GLU A 282 -5.73 -11.82 -20.34
C GLU A 282 -6.96 -11.56 -21.22
N GLN A 283 -7.94 -10.86 -20.67
CA GLN A 283 -9.19 -10.57 -21.37
C GLN A 283 -9.09 -9.35 -22.29
N TYR A 284 -7.94 -8.67 -22.31
CA TYR A 284 -7.70 -7.47 -23.09
C TYR A 284 -6.54 -7.64 -24.07
N PRO A 285 -6.54 -6.92 -25.21
CA PRO A 285 -5.46 -6.99 -26.18
C PRO A 285 -4.08 -6.68 -25.57
N GLY A 286 -3.04 -7.37 -26.06
CA GLY A 286 -1.67 -7.10 -25.62
C GLY A 286 -1.32 -7.70 -24.25
N THR A 287 -2.06 -8.72 -23.79
CA THR A 287 -1.86 -9.45 -22.53
C THR A 287 -0.40 -9.66 -22.15
N ALA A 288 0.42 -10.20 -23.05
CA ALA A 288 1.82 -10.48 -22.76
C ALA A 288 2.61 -9.21 -22.37
N LEU A 289 2.38 -8.11 -23.11
CA LEU A 289 3.01 -6.83 -22.85
C LEU A 289 2.49 -6.20 -21.56
N THR A 290 1.17 -6.16 -21.37
CA THR A 290 0.57 -5.53 -20.17
C THR A 290 0.89 -6.30 -18.90
N SER A 291 0.93 -7.63 -18.95
CA SER A 291 1.33 -8.48 -17.82
C SER A 291 2.82 -8.33 -17.51
N PHE A 292 3.69 -8.24 -18.54
CA PHE A 292 5.10 -7.94 -18.33
C PHE A 292 5.30 -6.57 -17.67
N VAL A 293 4.58 -5.55 -18.16
CA VAL A 293 4.58 -4.21 -17.58
C VAL A 293 4.11 -4.25 -16.12
N ALA A 294 3.04 -4.97 -15.81
CA ALA A 294 2.54 -5.12 -14.43
C ALA A 294 3.59 -5.76 -13.51
N ILE A 295 4.26 -6.83 -13.93
CA ILE A 295 5.35 -7.47 -13.16
C ILE A 295 6.47 -6.45 -12.91
N PHE A 296 6.86 -5.72 -13.94
CA PHE A 296 7.90 -4.71 -13.86
C PHE A 296 7.53 -3.56 -12.90
N LEU A 297 6.28 -3.09 -12.95
CA LEU A 297 5.74 -2.08 -12.03
C LEU A 297 5.84 -2.55 -10.57
N VAL A 298 5.40 -3.77 -10.29
CA VAL A 298 5.47 -4.36 -8.93
C VAL A 298 6.92 -4.49 -8.46
N ALA A 299 7.83 -4.91 -9.34
CA ALA A 299 9.26 -5.01 -9.01
C ALA A 299 9.89 -3.65 -8.67
N ILE A 300 9.58 -2.59 -9.42
CA ILE A 300 10.08 -1.24 -9.09
C ILE A 300 9.43 -0.71 -7.81
N PHE A 301 8.12 -0.91 -7.60
CA PHE A 301 7.47 -0.52 -6.34
C PHE A 301 8.09 -1.23 -5.14
N PHE A 302 8.42 -2.51 -5.28
CA PHE A 302 9.16 -3.25 -4.27
C PHE A 302 10.50 -2.58 -3.95
N ILE A 303 11.33 -2.32 -4.96
CA ILE A 303 12.67 -1.75 -4.79
C ILE A 303 12.61 -0.35 -4.18
N SER A 304 11.80 0.53 -4.78
CA SER A 304 11.67 1.93 -4.35
C SER A 304 11.03 2.06 -2.97
N GLY A 305 10.03 1.23 -2.65
CA GLY A 305 9.38 1.20 -1.35
C GLY A 305 10.31 0.68 -0.25
N ALA A 306 11.03 -0.42 -0.51
CA ALA A 306 12.01 -0.98 0.41
C ALA A 306 13.17 0.00 0.69
N ASP A 307 13.66 0.70 -0.34
CA ASP A 307 14.69 1.73 -0.21
C ASP A 307 14.21 2.87 0.70
N ALA A 308 13.05 3.45 0.40
CA ALA A 308 12.47 4.53 1.20
C ALA A 308 12.23 4.11 2.66
N ALA A 309 11.68 2.93 2.89
CA ALA A 309 11.44 2.40 4.23
C ALA A 309 12.74 2.17 5.01
N SER A 310 13.77 1.61 4.36
CA SER A 310 15.08 1.36 4.97
C SER A 310 15.78 2.65 5.38
N ILE A 311 15.68 3.70 4.56
CA ILE A 311 16.19 5.03 4.89
C ILE A 311 15.45 5.58 6.12
N VAL A 312 14.12 5.50 6.17
CA VAL A 312 13.35 6.00 7.31
C VAL A 312 13.65 5.24 8.60
N MET A 313 13.73 3.91 8.56
CA MET A 313 14.17 3.12 9.71
C MET A 313 15.61 3.49 10.13
N GLY A 314 16.49 3.76 9.16
CA GLY A 314 17.82 4.29 9.40
C GLY A 314 17.80 5.63 10.15
N MET A 315 16.96 6.57 9.73
CA MET A 315 16.79 7.87 10.38
C MET A 315 16.31 7.72 11.82
N LEU A 316 15.23 6.94 12.03
CA LEU A 316 14.63 6.71 13.34
C LEU A 316 15.60 6.01 14.32
N SER A 317 16.38 5.04 13.83
CA SER A 317 17.39 4.33 14.63
C SER A 317 18.69 5.12 14.85
N SER A 318 18.89 6.23 14.11
CA SER A 318 20.07 7.09 14.18
C SER A 318 19.75 8.46 14.78
N ARG A 319 18.89 8.49 15.81
CA ARG A 319 18.48 9.71 16.56
C ARG A 319 17.84 10.80 15.69
N GLY A 320 17.17 10.42 14.60
CA GLY A 320 16.51 11.35 13.71
C GLY A 320 17.47 12.16 12.82
N THR A 321 18.66 11.62 12.53
CA THR A 321 19.50 12.17 11.44
C THR A 321 18.75 12.07 10.11
N LEU A 322 18.93 13.06 9.23
CA LEU A 322 18.35 13.04 7.88
C LEU A 322 19.14 12.14 6.91
N GLU A 323 20.42 11.94 7.21
CA GLU A 323 21.36 11.16 6.40
C GLU A 323 21.92 10.04 7.28
N PRO A 324 21.20 8.91 7.41
CA PRO A 324 21.65 7.78 8.21
C PRO A 324 22.86 7.10 7.54
N ALA A 325 23.75 6.52 8.36
CA ALA A 325 24.89 5.79 7.84
C ALA A 325 24.43 4.62 6.96
N ARG A 326 25.06 4.44 5.79
CA ARG A 326 24.67 3.42 4.80
C ARG A 326 24.55 2.02 5.40
N ILE A 327 25.44 1.65 6.32
CA ILE A 327 25.40 0.34 6.99
C ILE A 327 24.12 0.12 7.80
N VAL A 328 23.54 1.16 8.38
CA VAL A 328 22.29 1.09 9.14
C VAL A 328 21.11 0.89 8.18
N VAL A 329 21.13 1.58 7.03
CA VAL A 329 20.13 1.38 5.96
C VAL A 329 20.18 -0.05 5.42
N VAL A 330 21.39 -0.59 5.18
CA VAL A 330 21.58 -2.00 4.77
C VAL A 330 21.00 -2.95 5.81
N LEU A 331 21.29 -2.75 7.10
CA LEU A 331 20.78 -3.59 8.17
C LEU A 331 19.25 -3.64 8.15
N TRP A 332 18.59 -2.49 8.07
CA TRP A 332 17.12 -2.44 8.01
C TRP A 332 16.55 -3.04 6.73
N GLY A 333 17.24 -2.88 5.59
CA GLY A 333 16.87 -3.54 4.35
C GLY A 333 16.93 -5.07 4.46
N VAL A 334 18.02 -5.61 5.01
CA VAL A 334 18.17 -7.05 5.25
C VAL A 334 17.10 -7.56 6.20
N LEU A 335 16.84 -6.84 7.30
CA LEU A 335 15.79 -7.21 8.26
C LEU A 335 14.41 -7.19 7.61
N ALA A 336 14.09 -6.19 6.77
CA ALA A 336 12.80 -6.12 6.07
C ALA A 336 12.61 -7.29 5.11
N GLY A 337 13.64 -7.62 4.31
CA GLY A 337 13.62 -8.78 3.43
C GLY A 337 13.50 -10.10 4.19
N ALA A 338 14.25 -10.26 5.29
CA ALA A 338 14.18 -11.45 6.14
C ALA A 338 12.80 -11.60 6.80
N SER A 339 12.24 -10.51 7.33
CA SER A 339 10.88 -10.49 7.88
C SER A 339 9.84 -10.84 6.82
N ALA A 340 9.99 -10.35 5.59
CA ALA A 340 9.10 -10.70 4.48
C ALA A 340 9.15 -12.20 4.17
N CYS A 341 10.36 -12.79 4.15
CA CYS A 341 10.53 -14.23 3.98
C CYS A 341 9.85 -15.03 5.10
N VAL A 342 10.00 -14.63 6.36
CA VAL A 342 9.36 -15.30 7.50
C VAL A 342 7.84 -15.22 7.40
N LEU A 343 7.29 -14.03 7.13
CA LEU A 343 5.85 -13.84 7.00
C LEU A 343 5.27 -14.65 5.83
N LEU A 344 6.00 -14.74 4.71
CA LEU A 344 5.59 -15.53 3.55
C LEU A 344 5.57 -17.04 3.82
N VAL A 345 6.42 -17.54 4.71
CA VAL A 345 6.46 -18.98 5.07
C VAL A 345 5.42 -19.32 6.14
N MET A 346 5.14 -18.38 7.05
CA MET A 346 4.18 -18.58 8.14
C MET A 346 2.72 -18.38 7.72
N GLY A 347 2.47 -17.57 6.69
CA GLY A 347 1.15 -17.29 6.12
C GLY A 347 0.80 -18.23 4.97
#